data_AF-A0A963EPP8-F1
#
_entry.id   AF-A0A963EPP8-F1
#
_cell.length_a   1.000
_cell.length_b   1.000
_cell.length_c   1.000
_cell.angle_alpha   90.00
_cell.angle_beta   90.00
_cell.angle_gamma   90.00
#
_symmetry.space_group_name_H-M   'P 1'
#
loop_
_entity.id
_entity.type
_entity.pdbx_description
1 polymer ?
#
loop_
_entity_poly.entity_id
_entity_poly.type
_entity_poly.pdbx_seq_one_letter_code
_entity_poly.pdbx_strand_id
1 'polypeptide(L)'
;MQPNTQPQSRLRRTVDELIIAEMFLVYATIESAAAISDGLGQLGRQLTTGEQPGDTPADSLRNTLKKMAGEAAEPYSSRFNYLRDRLRDN
;
A
#
# COMPACT_ATOMS: atom_id res chain seq x y z
N MET A 1 22.77 25.26 -36.15
CA MET A 1 23.19 24.70 -34.85
C MET A 1 21.93 24.42 -34.04
N GLN A 2 21.47 23.16 -33.99
CA GLN A 2 20.36 22.79 -33.11
C GLN A 2 20.95 22.51 -31.71
N PRO A 3 20.49 23.18 -30.65
CA PRO A 3 20.99 22.91 -29.32
C PRO A 3 20.49 21.54 -28.85
N ASN A 4 21.41 20.80 -28.24
CA ASN A 4 21.31 19.45 -27.71
C ASN A 4 20.27 19.34 -26.57
N THR A 5 18.97 19.32 -26.89
CA THR A 5 17.87 19.32 -25.88
C THR A 5 17.41 17.94 -25.42
N GLN A 6 17.80 16.87 -26.11
CA GLN A 6 17.41 15.49 -25.77
C GLN A 6 17.88 15.02 -24.36
N PRO A 7 19.13 15.23 -23.92
CA PRO A 7 19.56 14.73 -22.61
C PRO A 7 18.86 15.43 -21.44
N GLN A 8 18.52 16.72 -21.56
CA GLN A 8 17.78 17.45 -20.53
C GLN A 8 16.31 16.99 -20.41
N SER A 9 15.68 16.61 -21.53
CA SER A 9 14.32 16.09 -21.53
C SER A 9 14.20 14.72 -20.85
N ARG A 10 15.19 13.83 -21.06
CA ARG A 10 15.23 12.51 -20.41
C ARG A 10 15.46 12.64 -18.91
N LEU A 11 16.40 13.48 -18.49
CA LEU A 11 16.66 13.73 -17.07
C LEU A 11 15.42 14.26 -16.33
N ARG A 12 14.70 15.23 -16.93
CA ARG A 12 13.45 15.74 -16.35
C ARG A 12 12.40 14.64 -16.19
N ARG A 13 12.21 13.80 -17.21
CA ARG A 13 11.28 12.66 -17.14
C ARG A 13 11.65 11.70 -16.01
N THR A 14 12.92 11.34 -15.86
CA THR A 14 13.38 10.46 -14.79
C THR A 14 13.13 11.06 -13.41
N VAL A 15 13.35 12.37 -13.24
CA VAL A 15 13.05 13.07 -11.98
C VAL A 15 11.55 13.07 -11.70
N ASP A 16 10.72 13.35 -12.72
CA ASP A 16 9.26 13.33 -12.57
C ASP A 16 8.75 11.92 -12.20
N GLU A 17 9.29 10.88 -12.84
CA GLU A 17 8.97 9.47 -12.52
C GLU A 17 9.41 9.09 -11.11
N LEU A 18 10.58 9.55 -10.66
CA LEU A 18 11.05 9.35 -9.29
C LEU A 18 10.12 10.03 -8.28
N ILE A 19 9.73 11.28 -8.52
CA ILE A 19 8.81 12.02 -7.64
C ILE A 19 7.47 11.28 -7.52
N ILE A 20 6.94 10.77 -8.64
CA ILE A 20 5.69 9.99 -8.63
C ILE A 20 5.85 8.71 -7.81
N ALA A 21 6.95 7.98 -7.98
CA ALA A 21 7.23 6.77 -7.22
C ALA A 21 7.32 7.03 -5.71
N GLU A 22 7.99 8.11 -5.31
CA GLU A 22 8.10 8.52 -3.91
C GLU A 22 6.74 8.95 -3.34
N MET A 23 5.96 9.75 -4.08
CA MET A 23 4.61 10.12 -3.66
C MET A 23 3.74 8.87 -3.45
N PHE A 24 3.86 7.89 -4.34
CA PHE A 24 3.15 6.61 -4.22
C PHE A 24 3.53 5.86 -2.95
N LEU A 25 4.81 5.84 -2.59
CA LEU A 25 5.28 5.21 -1.35
C LEU A 25 4.72 5.91 -0.10
N VAL A 26 4.68 7.24 -0.10
CA VAL A 26 4.08 8.03 0.99
C VAL A 26 2.59 7.70 1.13
N TYR A 27 1.84 7.72 0.03
CA TYR A 27 0.40 7.38 0.07
C TYR A 27 0.15 5.94 0.51
N ALA A 28 0.93 4.98 0.02
CA ALA A 28 0.83 3.58 0.44
C ALA A 28 1.03 3.43 1.95
N THR A 29 1.96 4.20 2.52
CA THR A 29 2.24 4.19 3.96
C THR A 29 1.09 4.77 4.77
N ILE A 30 0.47 5.86 4.30
CA ILE A 30 -0.70 6.46 4.95
C ILE A 30 -1.89 5.48 4.93
N GLU A 31 -2.16 4.87 3.78
CA GLU A 31 -3.24 3.88 3.63
C GLU A 31 -2.99 2.63 4.47
N SER A 32 -1.74 2.14 4.51
CA SER A 32 -1.33 1.01 5.35
C SER A 32 -1.54 1.30 6.84
N ALA A 33 -1.14 2.50 7.29
CA ALA A 33 -1.34 2.92 8.68
C ALA A 33 -2.84 3.01 9.04
N ALA A 34 -3.69 3.48 8.12
CA ALA A 34 -5.13 3.50 8.32
C ALA A 34 -5.70 2.07 8.45
N ALA A 35 -5.33 1.15 7.54
CA ALA A 35 -5.77 -0.24 7.58
C ALA A 35 -5.34 -0.94 8.88
N ILE A 36 -4.12 -0.69 9.35
CA ILE A 36 -3.62 -1.21 10.64
C ILE A 36 -4.46 -0.64 11.80
N SER A 37 -4.71 0.67 11.81
CA SER A 37 -5.52 1.33 12.84
C SER A 37 -6.93 0.73 12.92
N ASP A 38 -7.58 0.55 11.77
CA ASP A 38 -8.92 -0.03 11.68
C ASP A 38 -8.95 -1.48 12.16
N GLY A 39 -7.95 -2.27 11.75
CA GLY A 39 -7.79 -3.65 12.20
C GLY A 39 -7.54 -3.73 13.71
N LEU A 40 -6.73 -2.85 14.29
CA LEU A 40 -6.50 -2.78 15.75
C LEU A 40 -7.79 -2.41 16.49
N GLY A 41 -8.59 -1.50 15.94
CA GLY A 41 -9.91 -1.18 16.45
C GLY A 41 -10.86 -2.39 16.44
N GLN A 42 -10.83 -3.19 15.37
CA GLN A 42 -11.62 -4.43 15.28
C GLN A 42 -11.16 -5.48 16.27
N LEU A 43 -9.84 -5.66 16.43
CA LEU A 43 -9.25 -6.55 17.44
C LEU A 43 -9.65 -6.14 18.85
N GLY A 44 -9.56 -4.84 19.17
CA GLY A 44 -9.97 -4.31 20.46
C GLY A 44 -11.42 -4.62 20.78
N ARG A 45 -12.33 -4.45 19.81
CA ARG A 45 -13.74 -4.86 19.96
C ARG A 45 -13.88 -6.37 20.16
N GLN A 46 -13.19 -7.20 19.38
CA GLN A 46 -13.27 -8.66 19.53
C GLN A 46 -12.84 -9.13 20.92
N LEU A 47 -11.80 -8.50 21.49
CA LEU A 47 -11.32 -8.81 22.85
C LEU A 47 -12.30 -8.35 23.95
N THR A 48 -13.04 -7.25 23.75
CA THR A 48 -13.94 -6.69 24.77
C THR A 48 -15.37 -7.21 24.71
N THR A 49 -15.85 -7.67 23.54
CA THR A 49 -17.28 -7.98 23.36
C THR A 49 -17.67 -9.38 23.87
N GLY A 50 -16.70 -10.25 24.19
CA GLY A 50 -16.99 -11.61 24.65
C GLY A 50 -17.56 -12.51 23.54
N GLU A 51 -17.24 -13.79 23.61
CA GLU A 51 -17.41 -14.78 22.54
C GLU A 51 -18.87 -14.93 22.06
N GLN A 52 -19.07 -14.92 20.73
CA GLN A 52 -20.33 -15.35 20.13
C GLN A 52 -20.37 -16.89 20.08
N PRO A 53 -21.48 -17.52 20.48
CA PRO A 53 -21.56 -18.97 20.52
C PRO A 53 -21.55 -19.55 19.10
N GLY A 54 -20.48 -20.27 18.75
CA GLY A 54 -20.38 -21.03 17.50
C GLY A 54 -19.07 -20.85 16.72
N ASP A 55 -18.28 -19.82 17.01
CA ASP A 55 -16.98 -19.57 16.35
C ASP A 55 -15.84 -19.78 17.35
N THR A 56 -14.80 -20.50 16.95
CA THR A 56 -13.56 -20.63 17.72
C THR A 56 -12.89 -19.25 17.81
N PRO A 57 -12.67 -18.68 19.01
CA PRO A 57 -12.13 -17.32 19.18
C PRO A 57 -10.79 -17.09 18.49
N ALA A 58 -9.98 -18.14 18.38
CA ALA A 58 -8.69 -18.11 17.70
C ALA A 58 -8.80 -17.92 16.19
N ASP A 59 -9.86 -18.42 15.56
CA ASP A 59 -10.04 -18.33 14.10
C ASP A 59 -10.55 -16.94 13.71
N SER A 60 -11.44 -16.33 14.49
CA SER A 60 -11.88 -14.95 14.26
C SER A 60 -10.72 -13.96 14.42
N LEU A 61 -9.89 -14.14 15.46
CA LEU A 61 -8.69 -13.34 15.69
C LEU A 61 -7.69 -13.47 14.55
N ARG A 62 -7.41 -14.71 14.13
CA ARG A 62 -6.53 -15.02 13.00
C ARG A 62 -7.03 -14.38 11.71
N ASN A 63 -8.34 -14.42 11.45
CA ASN A 63 -8.92 -13.82 10.27
C ASN A 63 -8.79 -12.30 10.28
N THR A 64 -9.01 -11.64 11.41
CA THR A 64 -8.79 -10.19 11.56
C THR A 64 -7.33 -9.82 11.30
N LEU A 65 -6.37 -10.57 11.86
CA LEU A 65 -4.95 -10.34 11.64
C LEU A 65 -4.53 -10.55 10.18
N LYS A 66 -5.02 -11.63 9.55
CA LYS A 66 -4.77 -11.89 8.12
C LYS A 66 -5.32 -10.77 7.24
N LYS A 67 -6.55 -10.32 7.53
CA LYS A 67 -7.20 -9.24 6.81
C LYS A 67 -6.40 -7.94 6.95
N MET A 68 -6.07 -7.55 8.17
CA MET A 68 -5.24 -6.38 8.46
C MET A 68 -3.91 -6.43 7.70
N ALA A 69 -3.20 -7.56 7.75
CA ALA A 69 -1.92 -7.70 7.06
C ALA A 69 -2.08 -7.58 5.53
N GLY A 70 -3.14 -8.16 4.96
CA GLY A 70 -3.46 -8.04 3.54
C GLY A 70 -3.76 -6.60 3.13
N GLU A 71 -4.65 -5.92 3.86
CA GLU A 71 -5.03 -4.53 3.60
C GLU A 71 -3.87 -3.56 3.81
N ALA A 72 -2.98 -3.83 4.78
CA ALA A 72 -1.79 -3.02 5.01
C ALA A 72 -0.74 -3.17 3.88
N ALA A 73 -0.69 -4.33 3.21
CA ALA A 73 0.30 -4.61 2.16
C ALA A 73 -0.20 -4.33 0.73
N GLU A 74 -1.52 -4.33 0.53
CA GLU A 74 -2.16 -4.10 -0.79
C GLU A 74 -1.71 -2.77 -1.43
N PRO A 75 -1.69 -1.62 -0.72
CA PRO A 75 -1.33 -0.33 -1.29
C PRO A 75 0.03 -0.32 -1.98
N TYR A 76 1.00 -1.03 -1.39
CA TYR A 76 2.36 -1.16 -1.93
C TYR A 76 2.40 -2.07 -3.15
N SER A 77 1.70 -3.20 -3.10
CA SER A 77 1.68 -4.19 -4.18
C SER A 77 1.04 -3.62 -5.45
N SER A 78 -0.09 -2.92 -5.31
CA SER A 78 -0.79 -2.26 -6.40
C SER A 78 0.09 -1.20 -7.08
N ARG A 79 0.70 -0.31 -6.29
CA ARG A 79 1.58 0.76 -6.80
C ARG A 79 2.87 0.24 -7.41
N PHE A 80 3.46 -0.81 -6.84
CA PHE A 80 4.63 -1.47 -7.42
C PHE A 80 4.29 -2.06 -8.80
N ASN A 81 3.16 -2.75 -8.93
CA ASN A 81 2.74 -3.30 -10.22
C ASN A 81 2.48 -2.19 -11.25
N TYR A 82 1.81 -1.11 -10.86
CA TYR A 82 1.62 0.05 -11.73
C TYR A 82 2.94 0.63 -12.25
N LEU A 83 3.91 0.86 -11.36
CA LEU A 83 5.22 1.41 -11.74
C LEU A 83 5.98 0.44 -12.64
N ARG A 84 5.95 -0.85 -12.33
CA ARG A 84 6.59 -1.89 -13.14
C ARG A 84 6.01 -1.94 -14.56
N ASP A 85 4.68 -1.89 -14.68
CA ASP A 85 4.01 -1.97 -15.97
C ASP A 85 4.30 -0.72 -16.80
N ARG A 86 4.27 0.47 -16.18
CA ARG A 86 4.68 1.72 -16.83
C ARG A 86 6.14 1.71 -17.31
N LEU A 87 7.06 1.10 -16.56
CA LEU A 87 8.46 0.98 -16.95
C LEU A 87 8.68 -0.02 -18.10
N ARG A 88 7.78 -0.98 -18.30
CA ARG A 88 7.82 -1.94 -19.41
C ARG A 88 7.29 -1.36 -20.72
N ASP A 89 6.38 -0.40 -20.63
CA ASP A 89 5.75 0.26 -21.78
C ASP A 89 6.59 1.44 -22.34
N ASN A 90 7.71 1.78 -21.71
CA ASN A 90 8.69 2.80 -22.12
C ASN A 90 9.90 2.17 -22.84
#